data_AF-A0A0A0MQH0-F1
#
_entry.id   AF-A0A0A0MQH0-F1
#
_cell.length_a   1.000
_cell.length_b   1.000
_cell.length_c   1.000
_cell.angle_alpha   90.00
_cell.angle_beta   90.00
_cell.angle_gamma   90.00
#
_symmetry.space_group_name_H-M   'P 1'
#
loop_
_entity.id
_entity.type
_entity.pdbx_description
1 polymer ?
#
loop_
_entity_poly.entity_id
_entity_poly.type
_entity_poly.pdbx_seq_one_letter_code
_entity_poly.pdbx_strand_id
1 'polypeptide(L)'
;MTQQPLRGVTSLHFNQDQSCFCCAMETGVRIYNVEPLMEKGHLDHEQVGSVGLVEMLHRSNLLALVGGGSSPKFSEISVLIWDDAREGKDSKDKLVLEFTFTKPVLAVRM
;
A
#
# COMPACT_ATOMS: atom_id res chain seq x y z
N MET A 1 -5.12 -4.42 -29.16
CA MET A 1 -5.58 -5.26 -28.04
C MET A 1 -5.01 -4.66 -26.76
N THR A 2 -5.79 -3.88 -26.03
CA THR A 2 -5.38 -3.39 -24.71
C THR A 2 -5.46 -4.56 -23.75
N GLN A 3 -4.31 -5.04 -23.25
CA GLN A 3 -4.31 -6.01 -22.14
C GLN A 3 -5.07 -5.37 -20.98
N GLN A 4 -6.09 -6.06 -20.45
CA GLN A 4 -6.71 -5.64 -19.20
C GLN A 4 -5.61 -5.63 -18.13
N PRO A 5 -5.48 -4.55 -17.34
CA PRO A 5 -4.51 -4.53 -16.25
C PRO A 5 -4.82 -5.70 -15.31
N LEU A 6 -3.78 -6.45 -14.95
CA LEU A 6 -3.87 -7.56 -14.00
C LEU A 6 -4.51 -7.01 -12.71
N ARG A 7 -5.60 -7.63 -12.25
CA ARG A 7 -6.29 -7.28 -10.99
C ARG A 7 -5.94 -8.27 -9.88
N GLY A 8 -4.66 -8.57 -9.72
CA GLY A 8 -4.18 -9.50 -8.69
C GLY A 8 -4.08 -8.85 -7.32
N VAL A 9 -4.35 -9.62 -6.26
CA VAL A 9 -4.01 -9.26 -4.87
C VAL A 9 -2.69 -9.93 -4.53
N THR A 10 -1.71 -9.16 -4.05
CA THR A 10 -0.35 -9.63 -3.74
C THR A 10 -0.19 -9.96 -2.26
N SER A 11 -0.81 -9.18 -1.37
CA SER A 11 -0.85 -9.45 0.08
C SER A 11 -2.09 -8.86 0.76
N LEU A 12 -2.43 -9.42 1.92
CA LEU A 12 -3.55 -9.02 2.77
C LEU A 12 -3.12 -9.02 4.23
N HIS A 13 -3.40 -7.93 4.94
CA HIS A 13 -3.08 -7.81 6.36
C HIS A 13 -4.20 -7.11 7.13
N PHE A 14 -4.63 -7.70 8.23
CA PHE A 14 -5.44 -7.02 9.23
C PHE A 14 -4.60 -5.95 9.93
N ASN A 15 -5.23 -4.84 10.29
CA ASN A 15 -4.65 -3.95 11.26
C ASN A 15 -4.61 -4.61 12.66
N GLN A 16 -3.94 -3.97 13.59
CA GLN A 16 -3.55 -4.51 14.91
C GLN A 16 -4.76 -4.92 15.78
N ASP A 17 -5.91 -4.26 15.61
CA ASP A 17 -7.16 -4.56 16.32
C ASP A 17 -8.17 -5.37 15.48
N GLN A 18 -7.77 -5.80 14.27
CA GLN A 18 -8.58 -6.57 13.33
C GLN A 18 -9.90 -5.89 12.91
N SER A 19 -10.05 -4.59 13.13
CA SER A 19 -11.23 -3.83 12.70
C SER A 19 -11.18 -3.42 11.22
N CYS A 20 -9.98 -3.41 10.63
CA CYS A 20 -9.72 -3.12 9.23
C CYS A 20 -8.74 -4.13 8.63
N PHE A 21 -8.72 -4.23 7.30
CA PHE A 21 -7.66 -4.91 6.58
C PHE A 21 -7.27 -4.12 5.33
N CYS A 22 -6.02 -4.28 4.92
CA CYS A 22 -5.46 -3.68 3.72
C CYS A 22 -5.09 -4.77 2.72
N CYS A 23 -5.21 -4.43 1.43
CA CYS A 23 -4.87 -5.28 0.30
C CYS A 23 -3.79 -4.56 -0.51
N ALA A 24 -2.63 -5.19 -0.68
CA ALA A 24 -1.72 -4.81 -1.75
C ALA A 24 -2.16 -5.50 -3.04
N MET A 25 -2.09 -4.77 -4.14
CA MET A 25 -2.63 -5.22 -5.43
C MET A 25 -1.71 -4.81 -6.57
N GLU A 26 -1.90 -5.47 -7.71
CA GLU A 26 -1.32 -5.07 -8.99
C GLU A 26 -1.74 -3.66 -9.43
N THR A 27 -2.88 -3.19 -8.91
CA THR A 27 -3.47 -1.88 -9.22
C THR A 27 -3.43 -0.89 -8.05
N GLY A 28 -2.54 -1.10 -7.08
CA GLY A 28 -2.36 -0.21 -5.93
C GLY A 28 -2.74 -0.84 -4.59
N VAL A 29 -3.43 -0.07 -3.75
CA VAL A 29 -3.85 -0.47 -2.40
C VAL A 29 -5.34 -0.26 -2.21
N ARG A 30 -5.98 -1.15 -1.47
CA ARG A 30 -7.36 -0.99 -0.97
C ARG A 30 -7.40 -1.20 0.54
N ILE A 31 -8.22 -0.43 1.25
CA ILE A 31 -8.42 -0.54 2.70
C ILE A 31 -9.90 -0.78 2.95
N TYR A 32 -10.21 -1.80 3.75
CA TYR A 32 -11.57 -2.18 4.09
C TYR A 32 -11.76 -2.14 5.61
N ASN A 33 -12.93 -1.67 6.04
CA ASN A 33 -13.47 -1.94 7.35
C ASN A 33 -14.07 -3.35 7.36
N VAL A 34 -13.93 -4.07 8.48
CA VAL A 34 -14.43 -5.45 8.61
C VAL A 34 -15.94 -5.47 8.90
N GLU A 35 -16.40 -4.62 9.82
CA GLU A 35 -17.80 -4.60 10.28
C GLU A 35 -18.35 -3.16 10.31
N PRO A 36 -19.26 -2.78 9.38
CA PRO A 36 -19.65 -3.55 8.20
C PRO A 36 -18.51 -3.64 7.17
N LEU A 37 -18.53 -4.68 6.34
CA LEU A 37 -17.55 -4.84 5.25
C LEU A 37 -17.74 -3.72 4.23
N MET A 38 -16.82 -2.75 4.23
CA MET A 38 -16.92 -1.56 3.38
C MET A 38 -15.54 -0.98 3.09
N GLU A 39 -15.30 -0.57 1.85
CA GLU A 39 -14.08 0.15 1.47
C GLU A 39 -14.01 1.49 2.22
N LYS A 40 -12.87 1.76 2.86
CA LYS A 40 -12.60 2.99 3.60
C LYS A 40 -11.75 3.97 2.81
N GLY A 41 -10.91 3.46 1.93
CA GLY A 41 -10.02 4.26 1.11
C GLY A 41 -9.16 3.39 0.22
N HIS A 42 -8.46 4.03 -0.70
CA HIS A 42 -7.58 3.37 -1.64
C HIS A 42 -6.47 4.29 -2.12
N LEU A 43 -5.38 3.68 -2.59
CA LEU A 43 -4.34 4.34 -3.36
C LEU A 43 -4.31 3.67 -4.74
N ASP A 44 -4.51 4.44 -5.80
CA ASP A 44 -4.56 3.88 -7.16
C ASP A 44 -3.17 3.67 -7.77
N HIS A 45 -3.14 2.92 -8.88
CA HIS A 45 -1.90 2.57 -9.58
C HIS A 45 -1.10 3.82 -10.01
N GLU A 46 -1.74 4.92 -10.37
CA GLU A 46 -1.05 6.18 -10.69
C GLU A 46 -0.30 6.74 -9.48
N GLN A 47 -0.84 6.55 -8.27
CA GLN A 47 -0.23 7.02 -7.03
C GLN A 47 0.94 6.13 -6.61
N VAL A 48 0.75 4.81 -6.60
CA VAL A 48 1.70 3.86 -5.95
C VAL A 48 2.21 2.71 -6.82
N GLY A 49 1.73 2.58 -8.06
CA GLY A 49 2.02 1.43 -8.94
C GLY A 49 1.44 0.13 -8.39
N SER A 50 1.98 -1.02 -8.80
CA SER A 50 1.71 -2.28 -8.11
C SER A 50 2.47 -2.34 -6.78
N VAL A 51 1.82 -2.91 -5.77
CA VAL A 51 2.34 -2.98 -4.40
C VAL A 51 2.53 -4.43 -4.00
N GLY A 52 3.64 -4.75 -3.34
CA GLY A 52 3.93 -6.09 -2.84
C GLY A 52 3.44 -6.30 -1.40
N LEU A 53 3.75 -5.34 -0.52
CA LEU A 53 3.35 -5.36 0.88
C LEU A 53 2.72 -4.02 1.26
N VAL A 54 1.68 -4.10 2.08
CA VAL A 54 1.06 -2.95 2.74
C VAL A 54 0.74 -3.31 4.18
N GLU A 55 1.02 -2.38 5.10
CA GLU A 55 0.66 -2.45 6.50
C GLU A 55 0.01 -1.15 6.96
N MET A 56 -1.02 -1.25 7.79
CA MET A 56 -1.69 -0.11 8.39
C MET A 56 -1.17 0.14 9.80
N LEU A 57 -1.09 1.40 10.23
CA LEU A 57 -0.96 1.72 11.65
C LEU A 57 -2.35 2.00 12.25
N HIS A 58 -2.89 1.02 12.95
CA HIS A 58 -4.23 1.01 13.54
C HIS A 58 -5.30 1.47 12.56
N ARG A 59 -5.98 2.57 12.87
CA ARG A 59 -6.95 3.24 11.99
C ARG A 59 -6.50 4.66 11.64
N SER A 60 -5.19 4.89 11.63
CA SER A 60 -4.62 6.15 11.18
C SER A 60 -4.55 6.22 9.65
N ASN A 61 -4.13 7.38 9.16
CA ASN A 61 -3.79 7.70 7.78
C ASN A 61 -2.39 7.23 7.36
N LEU A 62 -1.64 6.58 8.26
CA LEU A 62 -0.30 6.09 7.99
C LEU A 62 -0.32 4.66 7.46
N LEU A 63 0.38 4.46 6.35
CA LEU A 63 0.60 3.18 5.70
C LEU A 63 2.09 2.95 5.50
N ALA A 64 2.54 1.72 5.67
CA ALA A 64 3.85 1.30 5.17
C ALA A 64 3.67 0.51 3.87
N LEU A 65 4.38 0.93 2.83
CA LEU A 65 4.29 0.36 1.49
C LEU A 65 5.64 -0.20 1.06
N VAL A 66 5.62 -1.34 0.38
CA VAL A 66 6.78 -1.91 -0.33
C VAL A 66 6.36 -2.18 -1.77
N GLY A 67 7.18 -1.72 -2.73
CA GLY A 67 6.95 -2.01 -4.13
C GLY A 67 7.01 -3.51 -4.43
N GLY A 68 6.21 -3.99 -5.36
CA GLY A 68 6.21 -5.38 -5.79
C GLY A 68 5.14 -5.62 -6.86
N GLY A 69 4.94 -6.87 -7.28
CA GLY A 69 4.02 -7.18 -8.38
C GLY A 69 4.62 -6.88 -9.76
N SER A 70 3.75 -6.73 -10.76
CA SER A 70 4.13 -6.69 -12.17
C SER A 70 4.60 -5.33 -12.69
N SER A 71 4.18 -4.23 -12.07
CA SER A 71 4.49 -2.86 -12.49
C SER A 71 4.71 -1.91 -11.30
N PRO A 72 5.71 -2.17 -10.44
CA PRO A 72 5.88 -1.40 -9.23
C PRO A 72 6.44 0.00 -9.54
N LYS A 73 5.87 1.03 -8.89
CA LYS A 73 6.39 2.40 -8.96
C LYS A 73 7.56 2.62 -8.00
N PHE A 74 7.62 1.80 -6.94
CA PHE A 74 8.60 1.89 -5.87
C PHE A 74 9.40 0.60 -5.77
N SER A 75 10.54 0.64 -5.08
CA SER A 75 11.43 -0.51 -5.00
C SER A 75 10.95 -1.56 -4.00
N GLU A 76 11.24 -2.84 -4.26
CA GLU A 76 10.99 -3.95 -3.32
C GLU A 76 11.96 -3.98 -2.13
N ILE A 77 13.05 -3.18 -2.20
CA ILE A 77 14.01 -3.02 -1.10
C ILE A 77 13.76 -1.76 -0.27
N SER A 78 12.72 -0.98 -0.57
CA SER A 78 12.37 0.24 0.17
C SER A 78 11.03 0.06 0.90
N VAL A 79 10.99 0.44 2.18
CA VAL A 79 9.76 0.67 2.93
C VAL A 79 9.44 2.16 2.90
N LEU A 80 8.28 2.51 2.35
CA LEU A 80 7.78 3.87 2.28
C LEU A 80 6.71 4.08 3.33
N ILE A 81 6.88 5.09 4.18
CA ILE A 81 5.84 5.54 5.10
C ILE A 81 5.03 6.61 4.39
N TRP A 82 3.79 6.29 4.09
CA TRP A 82 2.83 7.12 3.39
C TRP A 82 1.82 7.71 4.37
N ASP A 83 1.55 9.00 4.25
CA ASP A 83 0.52 9.71 4.99
C ASP A 83 -0.54 10.21 4.01
N ASP A 84 -1.71 9.54 4.02
CA ASP A 84 -2.79 9.88 3.10
C ASP A 84 -3.46 11.23 3.41
N ALA A 85 -3.33 11.73 4.64
CA ALA A 85 -3.90 13.01 5.06
C ALA A 85 -3.08 14.22 4.61
N ARG A 86 -1.80 14.05 4.23
CA ARG A 86 -0.96 15.15 3.73
C ARG A 86 -1.49 15.74 2.44
N GLU A 87 -1.46 17.06 2.30
CA GLU A 87 -1.79 17.72 1.04
C GLU A 87 -0.58 17.73 0.09
N GLY A 88 -0.83 17.64 -1.21
CA GLY A 88 0.21 17.63 -2.23
C GLY A 88 -0.33 17.12 -3.56
N LYS A 89 0.21 17.62 -4.68
CA LYS A 89 -0.22 17.19 -6.02
C LYS A 89 0.53 15.95 -6.47
N ASP A 90 1.75 15.77 -5.99
CA ASP A 90 2.61 14.68 -6.39
C ASP A 90 2.61 13.58 -5.33
N SER A 91 2.72 12.31 -5.77
CA SER A 91 2.80 11.16 -4.85
C SER A 91 3.97 11.26 -3.86
N LYS A 92 5.01 12.04 -4.20
CA LYS A 92 6.17 12.25 -3.33
C LYS A 92 5.84 13.12 -2.12
N ASP A 93 4.84 14.00 -2.21
CA ASP A 93 4.44 14.90 -1.11
C ASP A 93 3.77 14.12 0.04
N LYS A 94 3.19 12.97 -0.28
CA LYS A 94 2.56 12.05 0.67
C LYS A 94 3.57 11.20 1.46
N LEU A 95 4.82 11.13 1.02
CA LEU A 95 5.86 10.34 1.68
C LEU A 95 6.38 11.07 2.94
N VAL A 96 6.36 10.36 4.06
CA VAL A 96 6.87 10.82 5.35
C VAL A 96 8.32 10.39 5.54
N LEU A 97 8.60 9.12 5.28
CA LEU A 97 9.89 8.48 5.48
C LEU A 97 10.11 7.40 4.41
N GLU A 98 11.37 7.11 4.12
CA GLU A 98 11.80 5.98 3.30
C GLU A 98 12.95 5.25 4.01
N PHE A 99 12.83 3.93 4.13
CA PHE A 99 13.89 3.06 4.61
C PHE A 99 14.33 2.14 3.48
N THR A 100 15.57 2.27 3.03
CA THR A 100 16.14 1.44 1.97
C THR A 100 17.06 0.38 2.55
N PHE A 101 16.92 -0.85 2.09
CA PHE A 101 17.68 -2.01 2.52
C PHE A 101 18.56 -2.55 1.39
N THR A 102 19.44 -3.51 1.70
CA THR A 102 20.31 -4.16 0.70
C THR A 102 19.69 -5.42 0.09
N LYS A 103 18.53 -5.84 0.58
CA LYS A 103 17.79 -7.04 0.15
C LYS A 103 16.29 -6.74 0.13
N PRO A 104 15.49 -7.52 -0.63
CA PRO A 104 14.04 -7.38 -0.65
C PRO A 104 13.43 -7.42 0.75
N VAL A 105 12.48 -6.53 1.00
CA VAL A 105 11.74 -6.48 2.26
C VAL A 105 10.76 -7.65 2.27
N LEU A 106 10.91 -8.53 3.26
CA LEU A 106 10.09 -9.74 3.37
C LEU A 106 8.82 -9.53 4.19
N ALA A 107 8.85 -8.60 5.14
CA ALA A 107 7.73 -8.26 5.99
C ALA A 107 7.90 -6.84 6.55
N VAL A 108 6.78 -6.19 6.80
CA VAL A 108 6.68 -4.96 7.60
C VAL A 108 5.68 -5.23 8.73
N ARG A 109 5.87 -4.58 9.87
CA ARG A 109 4.89 -4.53 10.96
C ARG A 109 4.86 -3.10 11.48
N MET A 110 3.66 -2.54 11.58
CA MET A 110 3.41 -1.21 12.15
C MET A 110 2.76 -1.34 13.52
#